data_AF-A0A351J9N9-F1
#
_entry.id   AF-A0A351J9N9-F1
#
_cell.length_a   1.000
_cell.length_b   1.000
_cell.length_c   1.000
_cell.angle_alpha   90.00
_cell.angle_beta   90.00
_cell.angle_gamma   90.00
#
_symmetry.space_group_name_H-M   'P 1'
#
loop_
_entity.id
_entity.type
_entity.pdbx_description
1 polymer ?
#
loop_
_entity_poly.entity_id
_entity_poly.type
_entity_poly.pdbx_seq_one_letter_code
_entity_poly.pdbx_strand_id
1 'polypeptide(L)'
;MPIVLPRMHASQDLQYDYDCSSRPRSPAIILCQDCYPNSRYQMTLPMNMLIQAKTLPPRDQEAVMPANHSNHSGSNPTVSIIIPCRNELGHLQSTVDSMLAAGGLADTEIIVVDDGSEDGSAGFLTNPDSIYRDVKLIKTENLGAARTRNLGADYAFGDILVFCDAHIRVPPGWTDTLASAMASPEVSALCPAIASMDRPQDAGYGATWDSSLAFSWLPRPMGYGGGGHPVAVPIAPGGCLAVKREAFTHV
;
A
#
# COMPACT_ATOMS: atom_id res chain seq x y z
N MET A 1 3.34 -40.14 20.72
CA MET A 1 2.08 -39.64 21.33
C MET A 1 2.12 -38.13 21.30
N PRO A 2 1.17 -37.45 20.63
CA PRO A 2 1.13 -36.00 20.55
C PRO A 2 0.57 -35.42 21.85
N ILE A 3 1.18 -34.33 22.33
CA ILE A 3 0.75 -33.58 23.51
C ILE A 3 -0.32 -32.60 23.06
N VAL A 4 -1.53 -32.78 23.60
CA VAL A 4 -2.69 -31.89 23.46
C VAL A 4 -2.53 -30.73 24.43
N LEU A 5 -2.63 -29.48 23.96
CA LEU A 5 -2.68 -28.30 24.83
C LEU A 5 -4.14 -27.93 25.14
N PRO A 6 -4.48 -27.59 26.40
CA PRO A 6 -5.84 -27.34 26.84
C PRO A 6 -6.35 -25.94 26.47
N ARG A 7 -7.66 -25.83 26.23
CA ARG A 7 -8.39 -24.56 26.16
C ARG A 7 -8.37 -23.88 27.53
N MET A 8 -8.00 -22.59 27.58
CA MET A 8 -8.25 -21.75 28.75
C MET A 8 -9.22 -20.61 28.42
N HIS A 9 -10.22 -20.50 29.28
CA HIS A 9 -11.22 -19.44 29.34
C HIS A 9 -10.62 -18.14 29.91
N ALA A 10 -11.24 -17.03 29.53
CA ALA A 10 -10.93 -15.68 29.99
C ALA A 10 -11.24 -15.49 31.49
N SER A 11 -10.34 -14.82 32.21
CA SER A 11 -10.58 -13.59 33.01
C SER A 11 -9.53 -13.39 34.10
N GLN A 12 -9.33 -12.10 34.43
CA GLN A 12 -8.71 -11.50 35.62
C GLN A 12 -7.25 -11.00 35.52
N ASP A 13 -7.18 -9.66 35.43
CA ASP A 13 -6.24 -8.68 35.99
C ASP A 13 -4.89 -9.17 36.53
N LEU A 14 -3.82 -8.78 35.83
CA LEU A 14 -2.46 -8.65 36.40
C LEU A 14 -1.80 -7.38 35.81
N GLN A 15 -1.63 -6.36 36.66
CA GLN A 15 -0.75 -5.22 36.39
C GLN A 15 0.72 -5.69 36.42
N TYR A 16 1.50 -5.31 35.42
CA TYR A 16 2.96 -5.44 35.45
C TYR A 16 3.61 -4.10 35.09
N ASP A 17 4.38 -3.56 36.04
CA ASP A 17 5.35 -2.48 35.82
C ASP A 17 6.52 -3.04 34.99
N TYR A 18 6.90 -2.35 33.90
CA TYR A 18 8.08 -2.69 33.11
C TYR A 18 8.90 -1.45 32.76
N ASP A 19 10.16 -1.44 33.21
CA ASP A 19 11.22 -0.47 32.90
C ASP A 19 11.79 -0.71 31.48
N CYS A 20 11.78 0.34 30.66
CA CYS A 20 12.06 0.31 29.22
C CYS A 20 13.43 0.90 28.85
N SER A 21 14.42 0.87 29.75
CA SER A 21 15.66 1.63 29.61
C SER A 21 16.81 0.95 28.83
N SER A 22 16.69 -0.28 28.30
CA SER A 22 17.90 -1.01 27.91
C SER A 22 17.89 -1.86 26.61
N ARG A 23 17.27 -1.44 25.48
CA ARG A 23 17.55 -2.10 24.18
C ARG A 23 17.65 -1.14 22.97
N PRO A 24 18.55 -1.45 22.00
CA PRO A 24 18.79 -0.62 20.82
C PRO A 24 17.60 -0.65 19.84
N ARG A 25 17.31 0.53 19.26
CA ARG A 25 16.20 0.77 18.33
C ARG A 25 16.59 0.30 16.92
N SER A 26 15.98 -0.79 16.45
CA SER A 26 15.95 -1.14 15.01
C SER A 26 14.59 -0.72 14.45
N PRO A 27 14.50 0.05 13.34
CA PRO A 27 13.23 0.43 12.75
C PRO A 27 12.81 -0.63 11.73
N ALA A 28 12.27 -1.76 12.18
CA ALA A 28 11.58 -2.66 11.26
C ALA A 28 10.17 -2.10 11.01
N ILE A 29 9.86 -1.72 9.77
CA ILE A 29 8.49 -1.49 9.33
C ILE A 29 7.80 -2.86 9.32
N ILE A 30 7.09 -3.18 10.41
CA ILE A 30 6.24 -4.36 10.48
C ILE A 30 4.89 -3.97 9.87
N LEU A 31 4.69 -4.32 8.60
CA LEU A 31 3.35 -4.37 8.01
C LEU A 31 2.64 -5.58 8.63
N CYS A 32 1.89 -5.33 9.71
CA CYS A 32 1.08 -6.36 10.36
C CYS A 32 -0.05 -6.77 9.40
N GLN A 33 0.04 -7.99 8.90
CA GLN A 33 -0.90 -8.56 7.94
C GLN A 33 -2.00 -9.41 8.60
N ASP A 34 -2.02 -9.50 9.94
CA ASP A 34 -2.88 -10.45 10.65
C ASP A 34 -4.15 -9.82 11.24
N CYS A 35 -4.83 -8.98 10.46
CA CYS A 35 -6.21 -8.59 10.77
C CYS A 35 -7.04 -8.58 9.49
N TYR A 36 -8.16 -9.32 9.51
CA TYR A 36 -9.28 -9.32 8.56
C TYR A 36 -9.24 -10.34 7.41
N PRO A 37 -9.60 -11.62 7.66
CA PRO A 37 -10.18 -12.44 6.61
C PRO A 37 -11.57 -11.88 6.27
N ASN A 38 -11.82 -11.56 5.00
CA ASN A 38 -13.14 -11.24 4.38
C ASN A 38 -13.65 -9.78 4.34
N SER A 39 -12.80 -8.74 4.41
CA SER A 39 -13.30 -7.37 4.22
C SER A 39 -13.11 -6.86 2.79
N ARG A 40 -14.21 -6.47 2.13
CA ARG A 40 -14.24 -5.87 0.78
C ARG A 40 -13.99 -4.36 0.88
N TYR A 41 -12.94 -3.84 0.24
CA TYR A 41 -12.57 -2.41 0.30
C TYR A 41 -12.71 -1.73 -1.07
N GLN A 42 -13.21 -0.50 -1.11
CA GLN A 42 -13.26 0.34 -2.31
C GLN A 42 -12.63 1.67 -1.94
N MET A 43 -11.62 2.09 -2.68
CA MET A 43 -11.23 3.48 -2.62
C MET A 43 -12.28 4.23 -3.41
N THR A 44 -13.14 4.95 -2.71
CA THR A 44 -14.05 5.88 -3.35
C THR A 44 -13.45 7.26 -3.32
N LEU A 45 -13.37 7.88 -4.49
CA LEU A 45 -13.33 9.32 -4.60
C LEU A 45 -14.66 9.73 -5.26
N PRO A 46 -15.55 10.45 -4.56
CA PRO A 46 -16.61 11.17 -5.24
C PRO A 46 -15.96 12.26 -6.08
N MET A 47 -15.87 12.05 -7.41
CA MET A 47 -15.64 12.99 -8.53
C MET A 47 -14.72 14.22 -8.39
N ASN A 48 -13.98 14.40 -7.29
CA ASN A 48 -13.05 15.51 -7.00
C ASN A 48 -12.40 15.23 -5.62
N MET A 49 -11.50 14.25 -5.45
CA MET A 49 -10.85 14.05 -4.12
C MET A 49 -9.46 13.41 -4.17
N LEU A 50 -8.83 13.42 -2.99
CA LEU A 50 -7.44 13.82 -2.77
C LEU A 50 -6.72 12.95 -1.73
N ILE A 51 -5.41 13.13 -1.58
CA ILE A 51 -4.41 12.08 -1.30
C ILE A 51 -3.42 12.52 -0.17
N GLN A 52 -2.98 11.63 0.76
CA GLN A 52 -2.37 11.99 2.09
C GLN A 52 -0.90 11.55 2.33
N ALA A 53 0.00 12.33 2.93
CA ALA A 53 1.44 12.05 3.00
C ALA A 53 2.07 12.03 4.40
N LYS A 54 3.22 11.36 4.54
CA LYS A 54 4.17 11.46 5.65
C LYS A 54 5.43 12.23 5.23
N THR A 55 5.78 13.24 6.02
CA THR A 55 7.07 13.96 6.00
C THR A 55 8.08 13.27 6.92
N LEU A 56 9.30 13.03 6.44
CA LEU A 56 10.44 12.65 7.28
C LEU A 56 11.50 13.77 7.19
N PRO A 57 12.15 14.15 8.32
CA PRO A 57 13.23 15.13 8.28
C PRO A 57 14.48 14.55 7.58
N PRO A 58 15.30 15.37 6.90
CA PRO A 58 16.50 14.90 6.22
C PRO A 58 17.50 14.31 7.22
N ARG A 59 18.05 13.12 6.92
CA ARG A 59 19.18 12.52 7.64
C ARG A 59 20.47 12.81 6.88
N ASP A 60 21.49 13.19 7.64
CA ASP A 60 22.84 13.51 7.16
C ASP A 60 23.44 12.38 6.31
N GLN A 61 23.97 12.77 5.15
CA GLN A 61 24.52 11.90 4.11
C GLN A 61 25.84 11.25 4.54
N GLU A 62 25.98 9.94 4.31
CA GLU A 62 27.15 9.33 3.66
C GLU A 62 26.86 7.85 3.36
N ALA A 63 26.54 7.53 2.11
CA ALA A 63 26.59 6.16 1.59
C ALA A 63 26.82 6.16 0.07
N VAL A 64 27.73 5.28 -0.34
CA VAL A 64 28.36 5.13 -1.65
C VAL A 64 27.33 4.76 -2.75
N MET A 65 27.38 5.49 -3.87
CA MET A 65 26.49 5.30 -5.03
C MET A 65 26.97 4.21 -5.98
N PRO A 66 26.04 3.53 -6.68
CA PRO A 66 26.27 3.20 -8.07
C PRO A 66 25.22 3.82 -9.01
N ALA A 67 25.74 4.22 -10.18
CA ALA A 67 25.10 4.54 -11.46
C ALA A 67 24.04 5.67 -11.52
N ASN A 68 24.51 6.81 -12.05
CA ASN A 68 23.78 7.87 -12.77
C ASN A 68 22.29 7.62 -13.05
N HIS A 69 21.43 8.33 -12.32
CA HIS A 69 20.09 8.66 -12.79
C HIS A 69 20.04 10.15 -13.11
N SER A 70 19.82 10.44 -14.39
CA SER A 70 19.68 11.78 -14.94
C SER A 70 18.58 12.55 -14.21
N ASN A 71 18.94 13.72 -13.67
CA ASN A 71 17.99 14.75 -13.26
C ASN A 71 17.00 15.03 -14.39
N HIS A 72 15.76 14.55 -14.28
CA HIS A 72 14.67 15.00 -15.12
C HIS A 72 13.91 16.11 -14.39
N SER A 73 14.39 17.33 -14.53
CA SER A 73 13.67 18.55 -14.13
C SER A 73 12.54 18.88 -15.12
N GLY A 74 11.69 17.90 -15.47
CA GLY A 74 10.60 18.11 -16.43
C GLY A 74 9.73 16.90 -16.83
N SER A 75 9.98 15.68 -16.35
CA SER A 75 9.07 14.55 -16.56
C SER A 75 8.19 14.33 -15.32
N ASN A 76 6.92 13.98 -15.52
CA ASN A 76 6.08 13.50 -14.42
C ASN A 76 6.75 12.27 -13.78
N PRO A 77 6.68 12.12 -12.44
CA PRO A 77 7.29 10.96 -11.78
C PRO A 77 6.62 9.67 -12.28
N THR A 78 7.44 8.68 -12.59
CA THR A 78 6.95 7.38 -13.06
C THR A 78 6.37 6.57 -11.90
N VAL A 79 5.35 5.75 -12.16
CA VAL A 79 4.61 5.01 -11.12
C VAL A 79 4.63 3.50 -11.40
N SER A 80 4.94 2.69 -10.40
CA SER A 80 4.75 1.23 -10.47
C SER A 80 3.72 0.79 -9.44
N ILE A 81 2.58 0.31 -9.91
CA ILE A 81 1.53 -0.28 -9.06
C ILE A 81 1.84 -1.75 -8.86
N ILE A 82 1.98 -2.17 -7.60
CA ILE A 82 2.38 -3.52 -7.20
C ILE A 82 1.22 -4.16 -6.43
N ILE A 83 0.71 -5.25 -6.97
CA ILE A 83 -0.45 -5.98 -6.45
C ILE A 83 -0.01 -7.38 -6.01
N PRO A 84 0.30 -7.60 -4.72
CA PRO A 84 0.44 -8.96 -4.19
C PRO A 84 -0.92 -9.67 -4.23
N CYS A 85 -0.93 -10.92 -4.67
CA CYS A 85 -2.14 -11.71 -4.79
C CYS A 85 -1.91 -13.14 -4.32
N ARG A 86 -2.90 -13.71 -3.62
CA ARG A 86 -3.01 -15.15 -3.37
C ARG A 86 -4.47 -15.55 -3.19
N ASN A 87 -4.99 -16.37 -4.08
CA ASN A 87 -6.37 -16.87 -4.06
C ASN A 87 -7.44 -15.74 -4.01
N GLU A 88 -7.35 -14.81 -4.96
CA GLU A 88 -8.22 -13.64 -5.15
C GLU A 88 -9.03 -13.73 -6.45
N LEU A 89 -9.52 -14.94 -6.81
CA LEU A 89 -10.31 -15.14 -8.02
C LEU A 89 -11.48 -14.16 -8.10
N GLY A 90 -11.59 -13.47 -9.24
CA GLY A 90 -12.61 -12.45 -9.49
C GLY A 90 -12.29 -11.08 -8.88
N HIS A 91 -11.68 -11.02 -7.69
CA HIS A 91 -11.28 -9.76 -7.08
C HIS A 91 -10.08 -9.13 -7.81
N LEU A 92 -9.04 -9.93 -8.07
CA LEU A 92 -7.83 -9.43 -8.75
C LEU A 92 -8.19 -8.84 -10.13
N GLN A 93 -9.03 -9.54 -10.90
CA GLN A 93 -9.50 -9.06 -12.19
C GLN A 93 -10.29 -7.75 -12.04
N SER A 94 -11.23 -7.67 -11.10
CA SER A 94 -11.98 -6.43 -10.85
C SER A 94 -11.07 -5.26 -10.42
N THR A 95 -9.99 -5.54 -9.69
CA THR A 95 -9.01 -4.53 -9.27
C THR A 95 -8.23 -4.00 -10.46
N VAL A 96 -7.68 -4.90 -11.30
CA VAL A 96 -6.94 -4.53 -12.51
C VAL A 96 -7.85 -3.78 -13.49
N ASP A 97 -9.07 -4.27 -13.74
CA ASP A 97 -10.05 -3.58 -14.58
C ASP A 97 -10.33 -2.16 -14.08
N SER A 98 -10.48 -1.98 -12.77
CA SER A 98 -10.70 -0.67 -12.16
C SER A 98 -9.52 0.27 -12.38
N MET A 99 -8.29 -0.23 -12.28
CA MET A 99 -7.07 0.56 -12.50
C MET A 99 -6.90 0.96 -13.97
N LEU A 100 -7.14 0.01 -14.89
CA LEU A 100 -7.12 0.29 -16.33
C LEU A 100 -8.18 1.33 -16.72
N ALA A 101 -9.39 1.21 -16.18
CA ALA A 101 -10.48 2.15 -16.43
C ALA A 101 -10.24 3.54 -15.82
N ALA A 102 -9.47 3.65 -14.74
CA ALA A 102 -9.17 4.93 -14.10
C ALA A 102 -8.25 5.84 -14.92
N GLY A 103 -7.46 5.28 -15.84
CA GLY A 103 -6.53 6.03 -16.69
C GLY A 103 -5.22 6.44 -15.98
N GLY A 104 -4.47 7.37 -16.59
CA GLY A 104 -3.18 7.84 -16.04
C GLY A 104 -2.03 6.85 -16.26
N LEU A 105 -2.06 6.06 -17.35
CA LEU A 105 -1.12 4.95 -17.56
C LEU A 105 0.08 5.25 -18.47
N ALA A 106 0.22 6.47 -18.99
CA ALA A 106 1.32 6.80 -19.91
C ALA A 106 2.72 6.57 -19.28
N ASP A 107 2.84 6.88 -17.98
CA ASP A 107 4.07 6.74 -17.18
C ASP A 107 3.89 5.75 -16.02
N THR A 108 2.96 4.80 -16.15
CA THR A 108 2.60 3.84 -15.11
C THR A 108 2.69 2.39 -15.60
N GLU A 109 3.23 1.49 -14.78
CA GLU A 109 3.09 0.04 -14.96
C GLU A 109 2.27 -0.60 -13.85
N ILE A 110 1.67 -1.74 -14.15
CA ILE A 110 0.99 -2.60 -13.18
C ILE A 110 1.74 -3.93 -13.12
N ILE A 111 2.14 -4.32 -11.91
CA ILE A 111 2.83 -5.56 -11.60
C ILE A 111 1.96 -6.36 -10.64
N VAL A 112 1.49 -7.51 -11.11
CA VAL A 112 0.82 -8.50 -10.27
C VAL A 112 1.86 -9.53 -9.85
N VAL A 113 1.97 -9.76 -8.55
CA VAL A 113 2.82 -10.82 -7.99
C VAL A 113 1.92 -11.87 -7.35
N ASP A 114 1.74 -12.99 -8.04
CA ASP A 114 0.95 -14.13 -7.62
C ASP A 114 1.79 -15.06 -6.73
N ASP A 115 1.43 -15.13 -5.45
CA ASP A 115 2.12 -15.90 -4.41
C ASP A 115 1.58 -17.32 -4.24
N GLY A 116 1.47 -18.02 -5.36
CA GLY A 116 1.04 -19.42 -5.41
C GLY A 116 -0.48 -19.58 -5.29
N SER A 117 -1.25 -18.83 -6.07
CA SER A 117 -2.70 -19.04 -6.17
C SER A 117 -3.04 -20.39 -6.83
N GLU A 118 -4.04 -21.07 -6.28
CA GLU A 118 -4.53 -22.37 -6.76
C GLU A 118 -5.93 -22.28 -7.41
N ASP A 119 -6.58 -21.14 -7.30
CA ASP A 119 -7.95 -20.88 -7.78
C ASP A 119 -8.01 -20.27 -9.18
N GLY A 120 -6.86 -20.07 -9.84
CA GLY A 120 -6.78 -19.43 -11.15
C GLY A 120 -6.84 -17.90 -11.12
N SER A 121 -6.63 -17.25 -9.97
CA SER A 121 -6.64 -15.80 -9.78
C SER A 121 -5.99 -14.98 -10.90
N ALA A 122 -4.75 -15.33 -11.29
CA ALA A 122 -3.99 -14.61 -12.30
C ALA A 122 -4.18 -15.15 -13.73
N GLY A 123 -5.11 -16.09 -13.94
CA GLY A 123 -5.30 -16.77 -15.24
C GLY A 123 -5.69 -15.82 -16.37
N PHE A 124 -6.44 -14.75 -16.08
CA PHE A 124 -6.84 -13.77 -17.09
C PHE A 124 -5.66 -12.96 -17.67
N LEU A 125 -4.53 -12.91 -16.96
CA LEU A 125 -3.31 -12.19 -17.38
C LEU A 125 -2.44 -13.01 -18.35
N THR A 126 -2.74 -14.30 -18.56
CA THR A 126 -1.88 -15.16 -19.39
C THR A 126 -2.15 -15.02 -20.89
N ASN A 127 -3.20 -14.31 -21.30
CA ASN A 127 -3.54 -14.11 -22.70
C ASN A 127 -2.85 -12.85 -23.27
N PRO A 128 -1.86 -12.99 -24.17
CA PRO A 128 -1.10 -11.85 -24.70
C PRO A 128 -1.92 -10.94 -25.62
N ASP A 129 -3.04 -11.43 -26.18
CA ASP A 129 -3.91 -10.64 -27.06
C ASP A 129 -5.02 -9.89 -26.29
N SER A 130 -5.00 -9.97 -24.96
CA SER A 130 -6.01 -9.32 -24.10
C SER A 130 -5.70 -7.85 -23.84
N ILE A 131 -6.67 -7.15 -23.26
CA ILE A 131 -6.48 -5.78 -22.74
C ILE A 131 -5.45 -5.70 -21.61
N TYR A 132 -5.02 -6.85 -21.07
CA TYR A 132 -4.08 -6.95 -19.96
C TYR A 132 -2.63 -7.16 -20.40
N ARG A 133 -2.33 -7.11 -21.70
CA ARG A 133 -0.98 -7.41 -22.24
C ARG A 133 0.15 -6.59 -21.61
N ASP A 134 -0.15 -5.39 -21.12
CA ASP A 134 0.80 -4.46 -20.52
C ASP A 134 0.90 -4.64 -18.98
N VAL A 135 0.14 -5.57 -18.40
CA VAL A 135 0.24 -5.95 -16.97
C VAL A 135 1.29 -7.05 -16.82
N LYS A 136 2.34 -6.76 -16.03
CA LYS A 136 3.40 -7.73 -15.73
C LYS A 136 2.90 -8.73 -14.68
N LEU A 137 3.00 -10.03 -14.98
CA LEU A 137 2.73 -11.10 -14.03
C LEU A 137 4.02 -11.76 -13.56
N ILE A 138 4.24 -11.80 -12.25
CA ILE A 138 5.31 -12.53 -11.58
C ILE A 138 4.67 -13.63 -10.75
N LYS A 139 5.17 -14.86 -10.85
CA LYS A 139 4.68 -16.00 -10.06
C LYS A 139 5.74 -16.45 -9.05
N THR A 140 5.28 -16.78 -7.86
CA THR A 140 6.12 -17.25 -6.75
C THR A 140 5.40 -18.37 -5.98
N GLU A 141 6.09 -18.96 -5.01
CA GLU A 141 5.56 -20.05 -4.19
C GLU A 141 5.65 -19.69 -2.69
N ASN A 142 4.56 -19.14 -2.14
CA ASN A 142 4.33 -18.97 -0.70
C ASN A 142 5.41 -18.13 0.04
N LEU A 143 5.79 -16.99 -0.51
CA LEU A 143 6.65 -15.99 0.10
C LEU A 143 5.98 -15.23 1.25
N GLY A 144 4.65 -15.06 1.24
CA GLY A 144 3.92 -14.19 2.15
C GLY A 144 4.06 -12.71 1.76
N ALA A 145 3.04 -11.89 2.06
CA ALA A 145 2.84 -10.69 1.25
C ALA A 145 3.85 -9.56 1.46
N ALA A 146 4.59 -9.52 2.57
CA ALA A 146 5.70 -8.56 2.70
C ALA A 146 6.80 -8.87 1.66
N ARG A 147 7.22 -10.13 1.55
CA ARG A 147 8.22 -10.55 0.55
C ARG A 147 7.67 -10.49 -0.88
N THR A 148 6.39 -10.77 -1.07
CA THR A 148 5.71 -10.60 -2.36
C THR A 148 5.71 -9.13 -2.81
N ARG A 149 5.44 -8.18 -1.91
CA ARG A 149 5.53 -6.74 -2.21
C ARG A 149 6.96 -6.32 -2.54
N ASN A 150 7.94 -6.76 -1.75
CA ASN A 150 9.35 -6.45 -1.99
C ASN A 150 9.82 -6.98 -3.35
N LEU A 151 9.43 -8.22 -3.70
CA LEU A 151 9.74 -8.77 -5.01
C LEU A 151 9.12 -7.93 -6.13
N GLY A 152 7.86 -7.48 -5.97
CA GLY A 152 7.26 -6.56 -6.94
C GLY A 152 8.04 -5.25 -7.09
N ALA A 153 8.56 -4.70 -5.98
CA ALA A 153 9.38 -3.49 -5.98
C ALA A 153 10.73 -3.68 -6.70
N ASP A 154 11.33 -4.87 -6.62
CA ASP A 154 12.58 -5.19 -7.32
C ASP A 154 12.41 -5.19 -8.85
N TYR A 155 11.21 -5.53 -9.35
CA TYR A 155 10.89 -5.56 -10.79
C TYR A 155 10.24 -4.28 -11.31
N ALA A 156 9.97 -3.32 -10.42
CA ALA A 156 9.38 -2.03 -10.73
C ALA A 156 10.41 -1.07 -11.30
N PHE A 157 10.04 -0.24 -12.28
CA PHE A 157 10.87 0.88 -12.78
C PHE A 157 10.50 2.24 -12.18
N GLY A 158 9.30 2.40 -11.62
CA GLY A 158 8.73 3.68 -11.23
C GLY A 158 9.50 4.38 -10.10
N ASP A 159 9.58 5.72 -10.17
CA ASP A 159 10.08 6.57 -9.09
C ASP A 159 9.20 6.49 -7.84
N ILE A 160 7.90 6.21 -8.04
CA ILE A 160 6.90 5.99 -7.01
C ILE A 160 6.46 4.53 -7.05
N LEU A 161 6.58 3.84 -5.91
CA LEU A 161 6.04 2.49 -5.71
C LEU A 161 4.68 2.59 -5.05
N VAL A 162 3.65 1.98 -5.62
CA VAL A 162 2.30 1.96 -5.07
C VAL A 162 1.89 0.53 -4.75
N PHE A 163 1.84 0.18 -3.48
CA PHE A 163 1.38 -1.13 -3.04
C PHE A 163 -0.13 -1.13 -2.86
N CYS A 164 -0.82 -2.06 -3.50
CA CYS A 164 -2.28 -2.15 -3.51
C CYS A 164 -2.75 -3.58 -3.23
N ASP A 165 -3.75 -3.75 -2.37
CA ASP A 165 -4.38 -5.07 -2.22
C ASP A 165 -5.14 -5.48 -3.49
N ALA A 166 -5.30 -6.79 -3.70
CA ALA A 166 -5.91 -7.38 -4.90
C ALA A 166 -7.45 -7.28 -4.94
N HIS A 167 -8.08 -6.62 -3.98
CA HIS A 167 -9.54 -6.53 -3.82
C HIS A 167 -9.99 -5.08 -3.56
N ILE A 168 -9.48 -4.15 -4.36
CA ILE A 168 -9.78 -2.72 -4.27
C ILE A 168 -10.36 -2.18 -5.57
N ARG A 169 -10.98 -1.00 -5.48
CA ARG A 169 -11.38 -0.21 -6.65
C ARG A 169 -10.83 1.18 -6.53
N VAL A 170 -10.42 1.75 -7.65
CA VAL A 170 -9.94 3.13 -7.78
C VAL A 170 -10.93 3.95 -8.61
N PRO A 171 -11.08 5.24 -8.33
CA PRO A 171 -11.86 6.16 -9.15
C PRO A 171 -11.02 6.73 -10.32
N PRO A 172 -11.66 7.41 -11.29
CA PRO A 172 -10.96 8.05 -12.40
C PRO A 172 -9.90 9.05 -11.95
N GLY A 173 -8.75 9.08 -12.65
CA GLY A 173 -7.65 10.02 -12.37
C GLY A 173 -6.89 9.77 -11.06
N TRP A 174 -7.11 8.62 -10.42
CA TRP A 174 -6.52 8.29 -9.13
C TRP A 174 -4.98 8.29 -9.16
N THR A 175 -4.38 7.64 -10.17
CA THR A 175 -2.92 7.56 -10.31
C THR A 175 -2.29 8.93 -10.52
N ASP A 176 -2.89 9.78 -11.37
CA ASP A 176 -2.41 11.14 -11.60
C ASP A 176 -2.49 12.00 -10.34
N THR A 177 -3.57 11.84 -9.58
CA THR A 177 -3.73 12.54 -8.30
C THR A 177 -2.66 12.07 -7.29
N LEU A 178 -2.33 10.76 -7.28
CA LEU A 178 -1.27 10.21 -6.42
C LEU A 178 0.09 10.80 -6.80
N ALA A 179 0.43 10.74 -8.09
CA ALA A 179 1.69 11.24 -8.62
C ALA A 179 1.85 12.75 -8.32
N SER A 180 0.79 13.54 -8.54
CA SER A 180 0.78 14.98 -8.27
C SER A 180 1.04 15.29 -6.78
N ALA A 181 0.40 14.55 -5.87
CA ALA A 181 0.63 14.72 -4.44
C ALA A 181 2.04 14.29 -3.99
N MET A 182 2.57 13.23 -4.59
CA MET A 182 3.93 12.72 -4.34
C MET A 182 5.04 13.60 -4.93
N ALA A 183 4.71 14.50 -5.86
CA ALA A 183 5.67 15.43 -6.46
C ALA A 183 6.21 16.45 -5.44
N SER A 184 5.51 16.67 -4.31
CA SER A 184 6.03 17.48 -3.22
C SER A 184 7.30 16.84 -2.64
N PRO A 185 8.41 17.60 -2.47
CA PRO A 185 9.64 17.07 -1.89
C PRO A 185 9.45 16.66 -0.42
N GLU A 186 8.48 17.26 0.27
CA GLU A 186 8.16 16.98 1.67
C GLU A 186 7.47 15.61 1.85
N VAL A 187 6.93 15.03 0.79
CA VAL A 187 6.14 13.80 0.85
C VAL A 187 7.02 12.60 0.50
N SER A 188 7.25 11.69 1.44
CA SER A 188 8.01 10.45 1.18
C SER A 188 7.13 9.23 1.00
N ALA A 189 6.01 9.18 1.70
CA ALA A 189 5.04 8.09 1.63
C ALA A 189 3.63 8.63 1.80
N LEU A 190 2.64 7.92 1.30
CA LEU A 190 1.31 8.46 1.13
C LEU A 190 0.22 7.39 1.01
N CYS A 191 -0.92 7.57 1.66
CA CYS A 191 -2.10 6.73 1.50
C CYS A 191 -3.29 7.56 1.00
N PRO A 192 -4.18 6.98 0.17
CA PRO A 192 -5.47 7.59 -0.10
C PRO A 192 -6.40 7.44 1.11
N ALA A 193 -7.50 8.19 1.09
CA ALA A 193 -8.64 7.85 1.94
C ALA A 193 -9.21 6.48 1.51
N ILE A 194 -9.56 5.64 2.48
CA ILE A 194 -10.01 4.26 2.24
C ILE A 194 -11.41 4.08 2.83
N ALA A 195 -12.30 3.47 2.05
CA ALA A 195 -13.66 3.15 2.48
C ALA A 195 -14.01 1.68 2.17
N SER A 196 -15.12 1.21 2.73
CA SER A 196 -15.74 -0.04 2.28
C SER A 196 -16.46 0.18 0.94
N MET A 197 -16.52 -0.84 0.08
CA MET A 197 -17.30 -0.78 -1.18
C MET A 197 -18.79 -0.51 -0.93
N ASP A 198 -19.31 -1.02 0.17
CA ASP A 198 -20.72 -0.91 0.49
C ASP A 198 -21.06 0.45 1.13
N ARG A 199 -20.04 1.16 1.64
CA ARG A 199 -20.18 2.42 2.38
C ARG A 199 -19.09 3.43 1.99
N PRO A 200 -19.07 3.88 0.73
CA PRO A 200 -18.02 4.76 0.22
C PRO A 200 -17.94 6.13 0.90
N GLN A 201 -19.05 6.62 1.44
CA GLN A 201 -19.12 7.86 2.20
C GLN A 201 -18.38 7.82 3.54
N ASP A 202 -18.13 6.62 4.08
CA ASP A 202 -17.55 6.41 5.41
C ASP A 202 -16.04 6.14 5.32
N ALA A 203 -15.34 7.02 4.59
CA ALA A 203 -13.91 6.90 4.38
C ALA A 203 -13.10 7.27 5.64
N GLY A 204 -12.08 6.47 5.93
CA GLY A 204 -11.03 6.77 6.88
C GLY A 204 -9.88 7.53 6.20
N TYR A 205 -9.35 8.54 6.90
CA TYR A 205 -8.31 9.45 6.39
C TYR A 205 -7.01 9.22 7.15
N GLY A 206 -6.49 8.00 7.06
CA GLY A 206 -5.37 7.52 7.85
C GLY A 206 -5.83 6.85 9.15
N ALA A 207 -4.88 6.50 10.00
CA ALA A 207 -5.16 5.77 11.22
C ALA A 207 -4.30 6.21 12.41
N THR A 208 -4.71 5.76 13.58
CA THR A 208 -3.94 5.80 14.82
C THR A 208 -4.05 4.45 15.52
N TRP A 209 -3.18 4.22 16.49
CA TRP A 209 -3.32 3.16 17.48
C TRP A 209 -3.50 3.73 18.89
N ASP A 210 -4.03 2.94 19.81
CA ASP A 210 -3.94 3.21 21.24
C ASP A 210 -2.75 2.46 21.87
N SER A 211 -2.60 2.57 23.19
CA SER A 211 -1.53 1.89 23.94
C SER A 211 -1.59 0.35 23.90
N SER A 212 -2.73 -0.22 23.51
CA SER A 212 -2.90 -1.66 23.28
C SER A 212 -2.62 -2.09 21.84
N LEU A 213 -2.16 -1.14 20.99
CA LEU A 213 -2.01 -1.29 19.55
C LEU A 213 -3.34 -1.51 18.81
N ALA A 214 -4.48 -1.15 19.44
CA ALA A 214 -5.77 -1.24 18.76
C ALA A 214 -5.88 -0.16 17.69
N PHE A 215 -6.18 -0.59 16.46
CA PHE A 215 -6.29 0.28 15.30
C PHE A 215 -7.59 1.11 15.33
N SER A 216 -7.50 2.39 14.93
CA SER A 216 -8.67 3.25 14.74
C SER A 216 -8.50 4.15 13.52
N TRP A 217 -9.53 4.20 12.68
CA TRP A 217 -9.60 5.12 11.54
C TRP A 217 -9.74 6.57 12.01
N LEU A 218 -9.03 7.48 11.35
CA LEU A 218 -9.18 8.92 11.58
C LEU A 218 -10.30 9.49 10.71
N PRO A 219 -11.10 10.44 11.24
CA PRO A 219 -12.13 11.13 10.46
C PRO A 219 -11.49 12.06 9.44
N ARG A 220 -12.30 12.58 8.52
CA ARG A 220 -11.88 13.63 7.59
C ARG A 220 -11.29 14.83 8.37
N PRO A 221 -10.08 15.29 8.06
CA PRO A 221 -9.49 16.47 8.71
C PRO A 221 -10.37 17.72 8.54
N MET A 222 -10.49 18.53 9.60
CA MET A 222 -11.24 19.79 9.53
C MET A 222 -10.62 20.73 8.49
N GLY A 223 -11.48 21.39 7.70
CA GLY A 223 -11.04 22.32 6.65
C GLY A 223 -10.51 21.67 5.37
N TYR A 224 -10.46 20.34 5.31
CA TYR A 224 -10.04 19.62 4.10
C TYR A 224 -11.15 19.64 3.05
N GLY A 225 -11.07 20.56 2.08
CA GLY A 225 -12.04 20.73 0.99
C GLY A 225 -11.86 19.81 -0.22
N GLY A 226 -10.74 19.07 -0.29
CA GLY A 226 -10.24 18.44 -1.51
C GLY A 226 -9.54 19.49 -2.39
N GLY A 227 -8.31 19.23 -2.84
CA GLY A 227 -7.65 20.09 -3.85
C GLY A 227 -6.12 20.18 -3.93
N GLY A 228 -5.32 19.34 -3.26
CA GLY A 228 -3.94 19.09 -3.70
C GLY A 228 -2.90 18.91 -2.60
N HIS A 229 -3.21 19.27 -1.36
CA HIS A 229 -2.25 19.19 -0.26
C HIS A 229 -2.49 17.99 0.66
N PRO A 230 -1.52 17.06 0.73
CA PRO A 230 -1.59 15.95 1.66
C PRO A 230 -1.56 16.41 3.13
N VAL A 231 -2.24 15.66 4.00
CA VAL A 231 -2.26 15.92 5.44
C VAL A 231 -1.47 14.81 6.15
N ALA A 232 -0.64 15.20 7.13
CA ALA A 232 0.11 14.26 7.94
C ALA A 232 -0.81 13.43 8.85
N VAL A 233 -0.57 12.12 8.90
CA VAL A 233 -1.30 11.17 9.74
C VAL A 233 -0.32 10.32 10.56
N PRO A 234 -0.69 9.87 11.77
CA PRO A 234 0.17 9.00 12.59
C PRO A 234 0.52 7.69 11.89
N ILE A 235 -0.47 7.06 11.24
CA ILE A 235 -0.33 5.80 10.53
C ILE A 235 -0.98 5.94 9.14
N ALA A 236 -0.22 5.60 8.10
CA ALA A 236 -0.71 5.39 6.75
C ALA A 236 -1.09 3.90 6.60
N PRO A 237 -2.37 3.55 6.41
CA PRO A 237 -2.81 2.17 6.29
C PRO A 237 -2.21 1.47 5.06
N GLY A 238 -1.89 0.18 5.20
CA GLY A 238 -1.13 -0.57 4.19
C GLY A 238 -1.93 -1.10 2.98
N GLY A 239 -3.27 -1.02 3.00
CA GLY A 239 -4.09 -1.55 1.90
C GLY A 239 -3.95 -0.79 0.59
N CYS A 240 -3.55 0.49 0.68
CA CYS A 240 -2.96 1.21 -0.45
C CYS A 240 -1.93 2.23 0.05
N LEU A 241 -0.67 2.06 -0.35
CA LEU A 241 0.44 2.92 0.07
C LEU A 241 1.33 3.26 -1.12
N ALA A 242 1.42 4.54 -1.46
CA ALA A 242 2.45 5.07 -2.34
C ALA A 242 3.69 5.45 -1.51
N VAL A 243 4.87 5.18 -2.02
CA VAL A 243 6.14 5.55 -1.40
C VAL A 243 7.15 5.90 -2.48
N LYS A 244 7.94 6.95 -2.28
CA LYS A 244 9.07 7.23 -3.17
C LYS A 244 10.05 6.08 -3.10
N ARG A 245 10.54 5.60 -4.24
CA ARG A 245 11.49 4.48 -4.31
C ARG A 245 12.69 4.71 -3.40
N GLU A 246 13.26 5.92 -3.41
CA GLU A 246 14.35 6.31 -2.52
C GLU A 246 14.00 6.09 -1.04
N ALA A 247 12.79 6.45 -0.61
CA ALA A 247 12.38 6.28 0.78
C ALA A 247 12.12 4.81 1.13
N PHE A 248 11.78 3.96 0.14
CA PHE A 248 11.57 2.53 0.33
C PHE A 248 12.88 1.74 0.40
N THR A 249 13.92 2.13 -0.36
CA THR A 249 15.19 1.40 -0.40
C THR A 249 16.17 1.76 0.72
N HIS A 250 15.96 2.89 1.41
CA HIS A 250 16.84 3.39 2.46
C HIS A 250 16.34 3.11 3.90
N VAL A 251 15.30 2.28 4.07
CA VAL A 251 14.74 1.89 5.38
C VAL A 251 15.14 0.50 5.84
#